data_AF-A0A7V6HD36-F1
#
_entry.id   AF-A0A7V6HD36-F1
#
_cell.length_a   1.000
_cell.length_b   1.000
_cell.length_c   1.000
_cell.angle_alpha   90.00
_cell.angle_beta   90.00
_cell.angle_gamma   90.00
#
_symmetry.space_group_name_H-M   'P 1'
#
loop_
_entity.id
_entity.type
_entity.pdbx_description
1 polymer ?
#
loop_
_entity_poly.entity_id
_entity_poly.type
_entity_poly.pdbx_seq_one_letter_code
_entity_poly.pdbx_strand_id
1 'polypeptide(L)' 'MKKQQPKPESMLDLTVDGQLVPLVPFVERIIADAVRAMVRTLHGCEDADYIELEIRPTSLSENTEL' A
#
# COMPACT_ATOMS: atom_id res chain seq x y z
N MET A 1 -12.34 6.72 -34.43
CA MET A 1 -12.62 6.81 -32.98
C MET A 1 -11.73 5.80 -32.27
N LYS A 2 -10.79 6.23 -31.43
CA LYS A 2 -9.93 5.30 -30.67
C LYS A 2 -10.79 4.68 -29.56
N LYS A 3 -11.03 3.37 -29.61
CA LYS A 3 -11.72 2.64 -28.54
C LYS A 3 -10.81 2.73 -27.30
N GLN A 4 -11.27 3.39 -26.24
CA GLN A 4 -10.59 3.33 -24.96
C GLN A 4 -10.75 1.90 -24.44
N GLN A 5 -9.64 1.18 -24.33
CA GLN A 5 -9.64 -0.11 -23.64
C GLN A 5 -9.95 0.15 -22.16
N PRO A 6 -10.77 -0.70 -21.51
CA PRO A 6 -11.01 -0.57 -20.08
C PRO A 6 -9.67 -0.62 -19.35
N LYS A 7 -9.42 0.39 -18.50
CA LYS A 7 -8.26 0.38 -17.60
C LYS A 7 -8.41 -0.89 -16.73
N PRO A 8 -7.39 -1.77 -16.65
CA PRO A 8 -7.46 -2.91 -15.73
C PRO A 8 -7.78 -2.38 -14.33
N GLU A 9 -8.67 -3.06 -13.62
CA GLU A 9 -9.00 -2.74 -12.23
C GLU A 9 -7.69 -2.75 -11.43
N SER A 10 -7.37 -1.64 -10.76
CA SER A 10 -6.14 -1.53 -9.97
C SER A 10 -6.23 -2.48 -8.79
N MET A 11 -5.15 -3.22 -8.53
CA MET A 11 -5.02 -4.13 -7.40
C MET A 11 -4.68 -3.41 -6.09
N LEU A 12 -4.20 -2.17 -6.18
CA LEU A 12 -3.71 -1.38 -5.05
C LEU A 12 -3.90 0.12 -5.32
N ASP A 13 -4.44 0.82 -4.33
CA ASP A 13 -4.42 2.28 -4.27
C ASP A 13 -3.34 2.72 -3.27
N LEU A 14 -2.37 3.55 -3.72
CA LEU A 14 -1.37 4.15 -2.85
C LEU A 14 -1.69 5.62 -2.65
N THR A 15 -1.83 6.03 -1.39
CA THR A 15 -1.96 7.44 -1.02
C THR A 15 -0.71 7.89 -0.27
N VAL A 16 -0.11 9.01 -0.70
CA VAL A 16 1.03 9.66 -0.03
C VAL A 16 0.59 11.06 0.35
N ASP A 17 0.64 11.40 1.63
CA ASP A 17 0.20 12.70 2.17
C ASP A 17 -1.21 13.11 1.71
N GLY A 18 -2.13 12.14 1.69
CA GLY A 18 -3.52 12.33 1.26
C GLY A 18 -3.70 12.45 -0.27
N GLN A 19 -2.64 12.29 -1.06
CA GLN A 19 -2.70 12.33 -2.53
C GLN A 19 -2.59 10.93 -3.13
N LEU A 20 -3.52 10.58 -4.03
CA LEU A 20 -3.48 9.32 -4.76
C LEU A 20 -2.30 9.33 -5.74
N VAL A 21 -1.41 8.34 -5.61
CA VAL A 21 -0.22 8.19 -6.46
C VAL A 21 -0.52 7.20 -7.58
N PRO A 22 -0.43 7.60 -8.86
CA PRO A 22 -0.60 6.68 -9.97
C PRO A 22 0.58 5.70 -10.02
N LEU A 23 0.28 4.41 -9.87
CA LEU A 23 1.28 3.35 -9.93
C LEU A 23 1.45 2.85 -11.36
N VAL A 24 2.69 2.50 -11.71
CA VAL A 24 2.96 1.68 -12.89
C VAL A 24 2.78 0.20 -12.53
N PRO A 25 2.39 -0.67 -13.49
CA PRO A 25 2.01 -2.06 -13.19
C PRO A 25 3.07 -2.88 -12.45
N PHE A 26 4.35 -2.61 -12.73
CA PHE A 26 5.47 -3.28 -12.05
C PHE A 26 5.53 -2.93 -10.56
N VAL A 27 5.39 -1.65 -10.20
CA VAL A 27 5.46 -1.17 -8.82
C VAL A 27 4.23 -1.63 -8.04
N GLU A 28 3.05 -1.54 -8.65
CA GLU A 28 1.79 -2.03 -8.09
C GLU A 28 1.91 -3.50 -7.66
N ARG A 29 2.44 -4.35 -8.55
CA ARG A 29 2.61 -5.77 -8.25
C ARG A 29 3.60 -6.02 -7.10
N ILE A 30 4.75 -5.34 -7.10
CA ILE A 30 5.75 -5.51 -6.04
C ILE A 30 5.17 -5.16 -4.67
N ILE A 31 4.49 -4.03 -4.56
CA ILE A 31 3.93 -3.58 -3.28
C ILE A 31 2.84 -4.55 -2.82
N ALA A 32 1.91 -4.91 -3.71
CA ALA A 32 0.82 -5.84 -3.38
C ALA A 32 1.33 -7.21 -2.93
N ASP A 33 2.29 -7.80 -3.65
CA ASP A 33 2.84 -9.11 -3.34
C ASP A 33 3.62 -9.08 -2.01
N ALA A 34 4.42 -8.04 -1.77
CA ALA A 34 5.18 -7.88 -0.54
C ALA A 34 4.27 -7.69 0.68
N VAL A 35 3.29 -6.78 0.59
CA VAL A 35 2.34 -6.51 1.69
C VAL A 35 1.52 -7.76 2.03
N ARG A 36 0.98 -8.45 1.01
CA ARG A 36 0.26 -9.71 1.24
C ARG A 36 1.13 -10.78 1.88
N ALA A 37 2.37 -10.96 1.41
CA ALA A 37 3.29 -11.91 2.00
C ALA A 37 3.57 -11.60 3.48
N MET A 38 3.80 -10.32 3.82
CA MET A 38 4.00 -9.90 5.21
C MET A 38 2.77 -10.19 6.07
N VAL A 39 1.58 -9.75 5.65
CA VAL A 39 0.34 -9.93 6.42
C VAL A 39 0.02 -11.40 6.66
N ARG A 40 0.26 -12.28 5.67
CA ARG A 40 0.01 -13.72 5.81
C ARG A 40 0.89 -14.42 6.84
N THR A 41 2.01 -13.82 7.23
CA THR A 41 2.85 -14.36 8.31
C THR A 41 2.35 -13.97 9.70
N LEU A 42 1.39 -13.06 9.80
CA LEU A 42 0.79 -12.64 11.05
C LEU A 42 -0.32 -13.63 11.45
N HIS A 43 -0.29 -14.07 12.69
CA HIS A 43 -1.26 -15.01 13.23
C HIS A 43 -2.69 -14.47 13.14
N GLY A 44 -3.58 -15.23 12.51
CA GLY A 44 -5.00 -14.86 12.33
C GLY A 44 -5.26 -13.96 11.12
N CYS A 45 -4.27 -13.73 10.25
CA CYS A 45 -4.38 -12.95 9.01
C CYS A 45 -3.99 -13.74 7.75
N GLU A 46 -3.89 -15.06 7.84
CA GLU A 46 -3.42 -15.95 6.78
C GLU A 46 -4.29 -15.86 5.50
N ASP A 47 -5.60 -15.62 5.70
CA ASP A 47 -6.62 -15.55 4.65
C ASP A 47 -7.24 -14.14 4.51
N ALA A 48 -6.51 -13.08 4.84
CA ALA A 48 -7.04 -11.72 4.75
C ALA A 48 -7.44 -11.34 3.31
N ASP A 49 -8.71 -11.00 3.11
CA ASP A 49 -9.27 -10.57 1.81
C ASP A 49 -8.93 -9.11 1.49
N TYR A 50 -8.87 -8.26 2.51
CA TYR A 50 -8.61 -6.82 2.41
C TYR A 50 -7.53 -6.40 3.42
N ILE A 51 -6.61 -5.56 2.97
CA ILE A 51 -5.49 -5.05 3.78
C ILE A 51 -5.45 -3.54 3.62
N GLU A 52 -5.55 -2.82 4.73
CA GLU A 52 -5.27 -1.39 4.83
C GLU A 52 -4.01 -1.19 5.67
N LEU A 53 -3.07 -0.39 5.17
CA LEU A 53 -1.78 -0.13 5.82
C LEU A 53 -1.52 1.38 5.88
N GLU A 54 -1.47 1.93 7.09
CA GLU A 54 -1.07 3.31 7.34
C GLU A 54 0.35 3.35 7.93
N ILE A 55 1.26 4.06 7.28
CA ILE A 55 2.63 4.27 7.76
C ILE A 55 2.76 5.71 8.23
N ARG A 56 2.97 5.89 9.54
CA ARG A 56 3.22 7.20 10.14
C ARG A 56 4.71 7.40 10.37
N PRO A 57 5.24 8.63 10.19
CA PRO A 57 6.62 8.90 10.54
C PRO A 57 6.83 8.63 12.02
N THR A 58 7.91 7.91 12.35
CA THR A 58 8.37 7.78 13.73
C THR A 58 8.99 9.12 14.13
N SER A 59 8.20 10.02 14.70
CA SER A 59 8.77 11.18 15.37
C SER A 59 9.61 10.65 16.54
N LEU A 60 10.93 10.73 16.44
CA LEU A 60 11.80 10.63 17.61
C LEU A 60 11.39 11.77 18.53
N SER A 61 10.74 11.45 19.65
CA SER A 61 10.62 12.38 20.76
C SER A 61 12.03 12.62 21.27
N GLU A 62 12.67 13.70 20.84
CA GLU A 62 13.86 14.22 21.51
C GLU A 62 13.41 14.67 22.91
N ASN A 63 13.59 13.78 23.89
CA ASN A 63 13.60 14.17 25.30
C ASN A 63 14.78 15.13 25.49
N THR A 64 14.55 16.42 25.29
CA THR A 64 15.44 17.46 25.81
C THR A 64 15.09 17.63 27.28
N GLU A 65 15.78 16.91 28.16
CA GLU A 65 15.83 17.29 29.57
C GLU A 65 16.64 18.60 29.67
N LEU A 66 16.00 19.63 30.21
CA LEU A 66 16.55 20.94 30.55
C LEU A 66 17.52 20.85 31.74
#